data_AF-G1URZ4-F1
#
_entry.id   AF-G1URZ4-F1
#
_cell.length_a   1.000
_cell.length_b   1.000
_cell.length_c   1.000
_cell.angle_alpha   90.00
_cell.angle_beta   90.00
_cell.angle_gamma   90.00
#
_symmetry.space_group_name_H-M   'P 1'
#
loop_
_entity.id
_entity.type
_entity.pdbx_description
1 polymer ?
#
loop_
_entity_poly.entity_id
_entity_poly.type
_entity_poly.pdbx_seq_one_letter_code
_entity_poly.pdbx_strand_id
1 'polypeptide(L)'
;MRTLGGRASPETRRIRTGRNISFIQGRLFSGHPPFPPLSSALEIRCFGNLAFRLGDAYLRIGNKKAAELLAYLLCHGGEPIPKQHLAGLLWPRVGGRQALDSLYKVCTHIGALEYRGIPLRLRSSGGEIQLDCRSISCDLFRFDALYQEKDNIASCHTLLDIYAGPLLQTQGYDWLAPWEARYELRYVEILTSLLSHYERSGDATRAGVFRKKLLLFSGSD
;
A
#
# COMPACT_ATOMS: atom_id res chain seq x y z
N MET A 1 64.28 -25.46 -40.79
CA MET A 1 63.48 -24.29 -41.18
C MET A 1 62.22 -24.23 -40.31
N ARG A 2 62.05 -23.13 -39.55
CA ARG A 2 60.80 -22.55 -38.99
C ARG A 2 59.82 -23.50 -38.26
N THR A 3 59.82 -23.58 -36.93
CA THR A 3 59.16 -22.71 -35.92
C THR A 3 57.62 -22.63 -35.99
N LEU A 4 56.98 -23.03 -34.86
CA LEU A 4 55.85 -22.40 -34.13
C LEU A 4 54.58 -23.26 -33.90
N GLY A 5 54.17 -23.28 -32.63
CA GLY A 5 52.81 -23.58 -32.14
C GLY A 5 52.71 -24.93 -31.41
N GLY A 6 52.63 -25.06 -30.09
CA GLY A 6 52.24 -24.11 -29.04
C GLY A 6 50.92 -24.52 -28.39
N ARG A 7 51.03 -25.15 -27.21
CA ARG A 7 50.09 -25.18 -26.05
C ARG A 7 48.88 -26.14 -26.01
N ALA A 8 48.97 -27.02 -25.01
CA ALA A 8 48.10 -27.16 -23.82
C ALA A 8 46.64 -27.68 -23.96
N SER A 9 46.40 -28.89 -23.43
CA SER A 9 45.17 -29.23 -22.68
C SER A 9 45.05 -28.30 -21.47
N PRO A 10 43.86 -27.81 -21.07
CA PRO A 10 42.75 -28.66 -20.59
C PRO A 10 41.33 -28.16 -20.91
N GLU A 11 40.40 -29.06 -21.23
CA GLU A 11 38.96 -28.75 -21.22
C GLU A 11 38.38 -28.96 -19.82
N THR A 12 38.51 -27.94 -18.98
CA THR A 12 37.73 -27.82 -17.74
C THR A 12 36.60 -26.82 -17.98
N ARG A 13 35.36 -27.32 -17.86
CA ARG A 13 34.08 -26.61 -18.01
C ARG A 13 34.07 -25.29 -17.22
N ARG A 14 33.64 -24.23 -17.90
CA ARG A 14 33.41 -22.89 -17.33
C ARG A 14 32.25 -22.88 -16.32
N ILE A 15 32.56 -22.39 -15.11
CA ILE A 15 31.92 -21.29 -14.35
C ILE A 15 30.38 -21.23 -14.28
N ARG A 16 29.87 -21.26 -13.02
CA ARG A 16 28.84 -20.36 -12.42
C ARG A 16 28.70 -20.74 -10.94
N THR A 17 29.63 -20.34 -10.08
CA THR A 17 29.57 -19.15 -9.20
C THR A 17 28.18 -18.87 -8.59
N GLY A 18 28.08 -19.14 -7.29
CA GLY A 18 27.33 -18.39 -6.27
C GLY A 18 25.92 -17.91 -6.57
N ARG A 19 24.90 -18.59 -6.03
CA ARG A 19 23.63 -17.91 -5.66
C ARG A 19 23.87 -17.11 -4.38
N ASN A 20 24.40 -15.92 -4.56
CA ASN A 20 24.41 -14.86 -3.57
C ASN A 20 22.99 -14.28 -3.53
N ILE A 21 22.29 -14.43 -2.41
CA ILE A 21 20.99 -13.79 -2.18
C ILE A 21 21.31 -12.37 -1.71
N SER A 22 21.37 -11.43 -2.64
CA SER A 22 21.54 -10.00 -2.36
C SER A 22 20.94 -9.17 -3.48
N PHE A 23 19.63 -8.89 -3.43
CA PHE A 23 18.91 -7.98 -4.34
C PHE A 23 17.60 -7.56 -3.62
N ILE A 24 17.24 -6.31 -3.31
CA ILE A 24 17.82 -4.97 -3.50
C ILE A 24 17.25 -4.06 -2.39
N GLN A 25 18.10 -3.46 -1.56
CA GLN A 25 17.85 -2.13 -1.01
C GLN A 25 18.33 -1.10 -2.04
N GLY A 26 17.53 -0.05 -2.27
CA GLY A 26 17.95 1.12 -3.04
C GLY A 26 17.36 1.19 -4.45
N ARG A 27 16.17 1.79 -4.56
CA ARG A 27 15.92 2.75 -5.64
C ARG A 27 15.39 4.04 -5.05
N LEU A 28 16.22 5.05 -5.25
CA LEU A 28 15.95 6.48 -5.14
C LEU A 28 14.58 6.78 -5.77
N PHE A 29 13.60 7.13 -4.95
CA PHE A 29 12.45 7.91 -5.40
C PHE A 29 12.94 9.34 -5.67
N SER A 30 13.63 9.54 -6.79
CA SER A 30 13.95 10.89 -7.26
C SER A 30 12.70 11.50 -7.88
N GLY A 31 12.08 12.42 -7.15
CA GLY A 31 11.18 13.45 -7.66
C GLY A 31 9.74 13.02 -7.91
N HIS A 32 8.96 12.80 -6.85
CA HIS A 32 7.51 12.96 -6.96
C HIS A 32 7.17 14.43 -6.67
N PRO A 33 6.47 15.16 -7.56
CA PRO A 33 6.00 16.49 -7.23
C PRO A 33 5.04 16.41 -6.03
N PRO A 34 4.98 17.42 -5.15
CA PRO A 34 3.94 17.49 -4.14
C PRO A 34 2.61 17.55 -4.88
N PHE A 35 1.70 16.65 -4.51
CA PHE A 35 0.38 16.43 -5.09
C PHE A 35 -0.21 17.63 -5.85
N PRO A 36 -0.63 17.47 -7.12
CA PRO A 36 -1.31 18.56 -7.81
C PRO A 36 -2.66 18.83 -7.12
N PRO A 37 -2.98 20.09 -6.76
CA PRO A 37 -4.32 20.45 -6.34
C PRO A 37 -5.16 20.64 -7.60
N LEU A 38 -5.98 19.66 -7.99
CA LEU A 38 -6.94 19.86 -9.07
C LEU A 38 -8.28 19.17 -8.75
N SER A 39 -9.33 19.93 -8.96
CA SER A 39 -10.75 19.80 -8.61
C SER A 39 -11.49 18.58 -9.20
N SER A 40 -10.79 17.46 -9.45
CA SER A 40 -11.33 16.21 -10.02
C SER A 40 -10.49 14.97 -9.64
N ALA A 41 -9.73 15.00 -8.55
CA ALA A 41 -9.05 13.81 -8.03
C ALA A 41 -10.04 12.92 -7.26
N LEU A 42 -9.91 11.60 -7.42
CA LEU A 42 -10.67 10.64 -6.61
C LEU A 42 -10.02 10.54 -5.24
N GLU A 43 -10.72 10.98 -4.20
CA GLU A 43 -10.31 10.74 -2.82
C GLU A 43 -10.77 9.36 -2.37
N ILE A 44 -9.84 8.59 -1.81
CA ILE A 44 -10.11 7.29 -1.20
C ILE A 44 -9.67 7.36 0.25
N ARG A 45 -10.59 6.99 1.15
CA ARG A 45 -10.31 6.83 2.57
C ARG A 45 -10.25 5.36 2.92
N CYS A 46 -9.14 4.95 3.51
CA CYS A 46 -8.87 3.60 3.95
C CYS A 46 -8.78 3.50 5.47
N PHE A 47 -8.39 4.57 6.19
CA PHE A 47 -8.41 4.58 7.65
C PHE A 47 -9.85 4.77 8.16
N GLY A 48 -10.31 3.81 8.96
CA GLY A 48 -11.73 3.66 9.31
C GLY A 48 -12.51 3.00 8.17
N ASN A 49 -13.61 3.63 7.75
CA ASN A 49 -14.50 3.05 6.73
C ASN A 49 -14.00 3.33 5.31
N LEU A 50 -13.94 2.28 4.48
CA LEU A 50 -13.63 2.42 3.07
C LEU A 50 -14.64 3.34 2.38
N ALA A 51 -14.17 4.48 1.88
CA ALA A 51 -15.00 5.46 1.19
C ALA A 51 -14.31 5.99 -0.06
N PHE A 52 -15.10 6.22 -1.10
CA PHE A 52 -14.67 6.79 -2.36
C PHE A 52 -15.42 8.11 -2.55
N ARG A 53 -14.71 9.19 -2.89
CA ARG A 53 -15.29 10.51 -3.08
C ARG A 53 -14.70 11.18 -4.31
N LEU A 54 -15.55 11.70 -5.19
CA LEU A 54 -15.13 12.44 -6.38
C LEU A 54 -15.78 13.82 -6.35
N GLY A 55 -14.96 14.87 -6.22
CA GLY A 55 -15.48 16.18 -5.85
C GLY A 55 -16.24 16.09 -4.52
N ASP A 56 -17.47 16.58 -4.45
CA ASP A 56 -18.28 16.55 -3.23
C ASP A 56 -19.18 15.30 -3.09
N ALA A 57 -19.16 14.40 -4.08
CA ALA A 57 -20.04 13.23 -4.11
C ALA A 57 -19.35 11.97 -3.60
N TYR A 58 -20.01 11.26 -2.68
CA TYR A 58 -19.63 9.90 -2.30
C TYR A 58 -20.03 8.89 -3.37
N LEU A 59 -19.09 8.02 -3.73
CA LEU A 59 -19.27 6.98 -4.74
C LEU A 59 -19.45 5.62 -4.07
N ARG A 60 -20.44 4.87 -4.57
CA ARG A 60 -20.66 3.48 -4.18
C ARG A 60 -20.18 2.56 -5.30
N ILE A 61 -19.16 1.74 -5.02
CA ILE A 61 -18.59 0.80 -6.00
C ILE A 61 -19.56 -0.33 -6.40
N GLY A 62 -20.65 -0.53 -5.65
CA GLY A 62 -21.78 -1.42 -5.99
C GLY A 62 -21.47 -2.92 -5.86
N ASN A 63 -20.25 -3.33 -6.22
CA ASN A 63 -19.75 -4.69 -6.13
C ASN A 63 -18.73 -4.81 -4.98
N LYS A 64 -19.02 -5.66 -3.99
CA LYS A 64 -18.15 -5.88 -2.83
C LYS A 64 -16.76 -6.40 -3.21
N LYS A 65 -16.66 -7.31 -4.18
CA LYS A 65 -15.38 -7.85 -4.65
C LYS A 65 -14.57 -6.83 -5.46
N ALA A 66 -15.24 -5.89 -6.11
CA ALA A 66 -14.54 -4.76 -6.74
C ALA A 66 -13.95 -3.82 -5.67
N ALA A 67 -14.70 -3.51 -4.61
CA ALA A 67 -14.18 -2.72 -3.50
C ALA A 67 -13.00 -3.42 -2.80
N GLU A 68 -13.10 -4.73 -2.58
CA GLU A 68 -12.04 -5.54 -2.00
C GLU A 68 -10.77 -5.58 -2.87
N LEU A 69 -10.91 -5.78 -4.19
CA LEU A 69 -9.78 -5.74 -5.12
C LEU A 69 -9.09 -4.37 -5.09
N LEU A 70 -9.86 -3.28 -5.13
CA LEU A 70 -9.31 -1.92 -5.06
C LEU A 70 -8.58 -1.69 -3.74
N ALA A 71 -9.18 -2.07 -2.61
CA ALA A 71 -8.57 -1.97 -1.30
C ALA A 71 -7.24 -2.73 -1.24
N TYR A 72 -7.21 -3.96 -1.75
CA TYR A 72 -5.98 -4.76 -1.81
C TYR A 72 -4.89 -4.07 -2.64
N LEU A 73 -5.22 -3.61 -3.85
CA LEU A 73 -4.27 -2.91 -4.72
C LEU A 73 -3.75 -1.61 -4.07
N LEU A 74 -4.60 -0.88 -3.35
CA LEU A 74 -4.22 0.32 -2.60
C LEU A 74 -3.27 0.00 -1.46
N CYS A 75 -3.51 -1.05 -0.66
CA CYS A 75 -2.57 -1.46 0.38
C CYS A 75 -1.19 -1.80 -0.19
N HIS A 76 -1.15 -2.35 -1.40
CA HIS A 76 0.09 -2.63 -2.14
C HIS A 76 0.66 -1.44 -2.93
N GLY A 77 0.21 -0.20 -2.66
CA GLY A 77 0.76 1.00 -3.31
C GLY A 77 0.40 1.15 -4.79
N GLY A 78 -0.50 0.33 -5.32
CA GLY A 78 -0.75 0.24 -6.77
C GLY A 78 0.36 -0.47 -7.53
N GLU A 79 1.15 -1.33 -6.89
CA GLU A 79 2.10 -2.21 -7.58
C GLU A 79 1.36 -3.29 -8.41
N PRO A 80 1.97 -3.81 -9.50
CA PRO A 80 1.37 -4.87 -10.29
C PRO A 80 1.36 -6.19 -9.51
N ILE A 81 0.20 -6.86 -9.49
CA ILE A 81 0.00 -8.13 -8.77
C ILE A 81 -0.48 -9.22 -9.74
N PRO A 82 0.07 -10.45 -9.67
CA PRO A 82 -0.36 -11.56 -10.51
C PRO A 82 -1.85 -11.87 -10.40
N LYS A 83 -2.53 -12.05 -11.54
CA LYS A 83 -3.97 -12.38 -11.62
C LYS A 83 -4.32 -13.66 -10.87
N GLN A 84 -3.47 -14.67 -10.95
CA GLN A 84 -3.69 -15.95 -10.26
C GLN A 84 -3.71 -15.77 -8.74
N HIS A 85 -2.81 -14.94 -8.22
CA HIS A 85 -2.77 -14.59 -6.80
C HIS A 85 -4.03 -13.84 -6.38
N LEU A 86 -4.40 -12.79 -7.12
CA LEU A 86 -5.63 -12.02 -6.84
C LEU A 86 -6.89 -12.87 -6.90
N ALA A 87 -6.99 -13.78 -7.87
CA ALA A 87 -8.12 -14.69 -8.00
C ALA A 87 -8.23 -15.65 -6.80
N GLY A 88 -7.11 -16.26 -6.39
CA GLY A 88 -7.09 -17.15 -5.23
C GLY A 88 -7.39 -16.43 -3.92
N LEU A 89 -6.86 -15.21 -3.76
CA LEU A 89 -7.08 -14.37 -2.57
C LEU A 89 -8.54 -13.96 -2.43
N LEU A 90 -9.16 -13.47 -3.51
CA LEU A 90 -10.52 -12.94 -3.47
C LEU A 90 -11.58 -14.04 -3.50
N TRP A 91 -11.29 -15.22 -4.06
CA TRP A 91 -12.21 -16.35 -4.11
C TRP A 91 -11.56 -17.65 -3.63
N PRO A 92 -11.20 -17.75 -2.33
CA PRO A 92 -10.42 -18.87 -1.80
C PRO A 92 -11.14 -20.22 -1.85
N ARG A 93 -12.48 -20.21 -1.96
CA ARG A 93 -13.34 -21.41 -1.97
C ARG A 93 -13.71 -21.89 -3.38
N VAL A 94 -13.18 -21.25 -4.43
CA VAL A 94 -13.58 -21.49 -5.81
C VAL A 94 -12.39 -22.02 -6.61
N GLY A 95 -12.63 -22.94 -7.54
CA GLY A 95 -11.58 -23.48 -8.41
C GLY A 95 -10.89 -22.39 -9.24
N GLY A 96 -9.57 -22.51 -9.44
CA GLY A 96 -8.74 -21.43 -10.00
C GLY A 96 -9.22 -20.84 -11.33
N ARG A 97 -9.78 -21.65 -12.24
CA ARG A 97 -10.36 -21.15 -13.50
C ARG A 97 -11.58 -20.25 -13.26
N GLN A 98 -12.51 -20.69 -12.41
CA GLN A 98 -13.71 -19.92 -12.09
C GLN A 98 -13.40 -18.67 -11.25
N ALA A 99 -12.36 -18.74 -10.41
CA ALA A 99 -11.85 -17.57 -9.68
C ALA A 99 -11.28 -16.52 -10.65
N LEU A 100 -10.49 -16.94 -11.65
CA LEU A 100 -9.99 -16.04 -12.71
C LEU A 100 -11.13 -15.42 -13.54
N ASP A 101 -12.13 -16.21 -13.94
CA ASP A 101 -13.29 -15.69 -14.66
C ASP A 101 -14.05 -14.64 -13.84
N SER A 102 -14.15 -14.85 -12.52
CA SER A 102 -14.77 -13.91 -11.59
C SER A 102 -13.92 -12.64 -11.44
N LEU A 103 -12.60 -12.77 -11.38
CA LEU A 103 -11.65 -11.65 -11.37
C LEU A 103 -11.81 -10.78 -12.62
N TYR A 104 -11.90 -11.38 -13.81
CA TYR A 104 -12.10 -10.64 -15.05
C TYR A 104 -13.40 -9.84 -15.04
N LYS A 105 -14.51 -10.44 -14.58
CA LYS A 105 -15.80 -9.72 -14.45
C LYS A 105 -15.69 -8.52 -13.50
N VAL A 106 -14.98 -8.67 -12.39
CA VAL A 106 -14.72 -7.56 -11.45
C VAL A 106 -13.86 -6.48 -12.10
N CYS A 107 -12.82 -6.84 -12.84
CA CYS A 107 -11.99 -5.88 -13.56
C CYS A 107 -12.79 -5.11 -14.62
N THR A 108 -13.66 -5.79 -15.37
CA THR A 108 -14.56 -5.16 -16.34
C THR A 108 -15.53 -4.21 -15.64
N HIS A 109 -16.08 -4.57 -14.47
CA HIS A 109 -16.92 -3.69 -13.68
C HIS A 109 -16.19 -2.41 -13.27
N ILE A 110 -14.94 -2.52 -12.80
CA ILE A 110 -14.13 -1.35 -12.45
C ILE A 110 -13.81 -0.51 -13.70
N GLY A 111 -13.45 -1.13 -14.82
CA GLY A 111 -13.24 -0.42 -16.08
C GLY A 111 -14.49 0.33 -16.56
N ALA A 112 -15.69 -0.21 -16.34
CA ALA A 112 -16.94 0.48 -16.65
C ALA A 112 -17.16 1.73 -15.77
N LEU A 113 -16.62 1.77 -14.54
CA LEU A 113 -16.61 2.98 -13.72
C LEU A 113 -15.68 4.04 -14.32
N GLU A 114 -14.55 3.63 -14.89
CA GLU A 114 -13.64 4.55 -15.61
C GLU A 114 -14.32 5.22 -16.79
N TYR A 115 -15.04 4.46 -17.62
CA TYR A 115 -15.82 5.02 -18.73
C TYR A 115 -16.93 5.98 -18.27
N ARG A 116 -17.39 5.89 -17.01
CA ARG A 116 -18.37 6.81 -16.41
C ARG A 116 -17.73 8.04 -15.77
N GLY A 117 -16.42 8.26 -15.95
CA GLY A 117 -15.70 9.42 -15.44
C GLY A 117 -15.14 9.26 -14.03
N ILE A 118 -15.19 8.07 -13.44
CA ILE A 118 -14.54 7.80 -12.15
C ILE A 118 -13.10 7.38 -12.43
N PRO A 119 -12.05 8.09 -11.97
CA PRO A 119 -10.68 7.86 -12.41
C PRO A 119 -10.02 6.64 -11.71
N LEU A 120 -10.65 5.47 -11.84
CA LEU A 120 -10.20 4.16 -11.36
C LEU A 120 -9.65 3.33 -12.53
N ARG A 121 -8.43 3.64 -12.94
CA ARG A 121 -7.78 2.97 -14.08
C ARG A 121 -7.06 1.70 -13.65
N LEU A 122 -7.54 0.55 -14.13
CA LEU A 122 -6.83 -0.71 -14.01
C LEU A 122 -5.98 -0.99 -15.25
N ARG A 123 -4.70 -1.26 -15.05
CA ARG A 123 -3.80 -1.74 -16.09
C ARG A 123 -3.66 -3.25 -15.96
N SER A 124 -3.79 -3.96 -17.08
CA SER A 124 -3.56 -5.39 -17.17
C SER A 124 -2.46 -5.64 -18.20
N SER A 125 -1.28 -6.02 -17.74
CA SER A 125 -0.13 -6.38 -18.59
C SER A 125 0.55 -7.63 -18.02
N GLY A 126 1.09 -8.50 -18.89
CA GLY A 126 1.93 -9.62 -18.45
C GLY A 126 1.27 -10.66 -17.52
N GLY A 127 -0.06 -10.69 -17.42
CA GLY A 127 -0.76 -11.55 -16.46
C GLY A 127 -0.91 -10.96 -15.07
N GLU A 128 -0.61 -9.68 -14.91
CA GLU A 128 -0.74 -8.90 -13.67
C GLU A 128 -1.84 -7.86 -13.80
N ILE A 129 -2.34 -7.38 -12.65
CA ILE A 129 -3.27 -6.26 -12.54
C ILE A 129 -2.62 -5.21 -11.67
N GLN A 130 -2.71 -3.96 -12.11
CA GLN A 130 -2.19 -2.79 -11.42
C GLN A 130 -3.26 -1.70 -11.35
N LEU A 131 -3.38 -1.01 -10.22
CA LEU A 131 -4.17 0.22 -10.11
C LEU A 131 -3.29 1.43 -10.42
N ASP A 132 -3.69 2.27 -11.37
CA ASP A 132 -3.02 3.53 -11.65
C ASP A 132 -3.42 4.58 -10.61
N CYS A 133 -2.52 4.85 -9.67
CA CYS A 133 -2.78 5.74 -8.53
C CYS A 133 -2.53 7.24 -8.85
N ARG A 134 -2.16 7.62 -10.07
CA ARG A 134 -1.78 9.00 -10.41
C ARG A 134 -2.91 10.02 -10.20
N SER A 135 -4.16 9.59 -10.38
CA SER A 135 -5.37 10.40 -10.22
C SER A 135 -6.10 10.15 -8.90
N ILE A 136 -5.46 9.42 -7.99
CA ILE A 136 -6.05 8.98 -6.72
C ILE A 136 -5.35 9.71 -5.57
N SER A 137 -6.13 10.42 -4.77
CA SER A 137 -5.70 10.92 -3.45
C SER A 137 -6.12 9.90 -2.41
N CYS A 138 -5.16 9.20 -1.81
CA CYS A 138 -5.43 8.17 -0.81
C CYS A 138 -4.83 8.58 0.54
N ASP A 139 -5.60 8.47 1.61
CA ASP A 139 -5.12 8.72 2.97
C ASP A 139 -3.97 7.77 3.36
N LEU A 140 -4.01 6.52 2.91
CA LEU A 140 -2.95 5.53 3.10
C LEU A 140 -1.62 5.97 2.46
N PHE A 141 -1.66 6.49 1.23
CA PHE A 141 -0.44 6.99 0.56
C PHE A 141 0.11 8.25 1.23
N ARG A 142 -0.78 9.15 1.66
CA ARG A 142 -0.39 10.36 2.41
C ARG A 142 0.25 9.98 3.74
N PHE A 143 -0.33 9.00 4.44
CA PHE A 143 0.23 8.48 5.69
C PHE A 143 1.61 7.86 5.46
N ASP A 144 1.75 6.94 4.50
CA ASP A 144 3.03 6.27 4.22
C ASP A 144 4.15 7.25 3.82
N ALA A 145 3.82 8.28 3.04
CA ALA A 145 4.76 9.33 2.65
C ALA A 145 5.19 10.18 3.86
N LEU A 146 4.22 10.65 4.65
CA LEU A 146 4.49 11.51 5.79
C LEU A 146 5.16 10.76 6.95
N TYR A 147 4.95 9.44 7.04
CA TYR A 147 5.60 8.57 8.02
C TYR A 147 7.14 8.55 7.88
N GLN A 148 7.67 8.87 6.69
CA GLN A 148 9.12 9.00 6.50
C GLN A 148 9.70 10.19 7.28
N GLU A 149 8.87 11.14 7.69
CA GLU A 149 9.23 12.33 8.46
C GLU A 149 8.76 12.23 9.92
N LYS A 150 8.58 11.02 10.46
CA LYS A 150 8.05 10.78 11.82
C LYS A 150 8.91 11.35 12.97
N ASP A 151 10.10 11.87 12.69
CA ASP A 151 10.92 12.58 13.66
C ASP A 151 10.52 14.07 13.78
N ASN A 152 9.76 14.60 12.82
CA ASN A 152 9.17 15.92 12.87
C ASN A 152 7.83 15.88 13.63
N ILE A 153 7.75 16.66 14.71
CA ILE A 153 6.58 16.73 15.57
C ILE A 153 5.33 17.22 14.85
N ALA A 154 5.46 18.17 13.91
CA ALA A 154 4.32 18.64 13.12
C ALA A 154 3.78 17.53 12.19
N SER A 155 4.69 16.73 11.61
CA SER A 155 4.35 15.56 10.80
C SER A 155 3.65 14.50 11.64
N CYS A 156 4.11 14.26 12.88
CA CYS A 156 3.44 13.37 13.84
C CYS A 156 2.00 13.77 14.15
N HIS A 157 1.72 15.05 14.41
CA HIS A 157 0.34 15.51 14.62
C HIS A 157 -0.52 15.29 13.38
N THR A 158 -0.01 15.62 12.21
CA THR A 158 -0.73 15.43 10.94
C THR A 158 -0.99 13.94 10.66
N LEU A 159 -0.06 13.03 11.02
CA LEU A 159 -0.27 11.58 10.92
C LEU A 159 -1.41 11.10 11.82
N LEU A 160 -1.55 11.66 13.03
CA LEU A 160 -2.69 11.35 13.91
C LEU A 160 -4.02 11.81 13.32
N ASP A 161 -4.04 12.96 12.64
CA ASP A 161 -5.26 13.48 11.99
C ASP A 161 -5.67 12.64 10.77
N ILE A 162 -4.71 12.05 10.06
CA ILE A 162 -4.97 11.14 8.93
C ILE A 162 -5.52 9.80 9.45
N TYR A 163 -5.02 9.31 10.59
CA TYR A 163 -5.45 8.04 11.18
C TYR A 163 -6.81 8.18 11.87
N ALA A 164 -7.88 8.04 11.08
CA ALA A 164 -9.26 8.14 11.57
C ALA A 164 -9.78 6.87 12.29
N GLY A 165 -9.00 5.78 12.28
CA GLY A 165 -9.36 4.50 12.90
C GLY A 165 -8.64 3.32 12.24
N PRO A 166 -8.97 2.08 12.67
CA PRO A 166 -8.42 0.85 12.09
C PRO A 166 -8.58 0.81 10.57
N LEU A 167 -7.60 0.26 9.88
CA LEU A 167 -7.58 0.18 8.43
C LEU A 167 -8.77 -0.65 7.94
N LEU A 168 -9.65 -0.09 7.10
CA LEU A 168 -10.78 -0.79 6.48
C LEU A 168 -11.72 -1.47 7.51
N GLN A 169 -11.92 -0.82 8.66
CA GLN A 169 -12.56 -1.33 9.89
C GLN A 169 -13.86 -2.14 9.71
N THR A 170 -14.67 -1.85 8.69
CA THR A 170 -15.97 -2.53 8.46
C THR A 170 -15.95 -3.58 7.35
N GLN A 171 -14.81 -3.79 6.71
CA GLN A 171 -14.77 -4.64 5.52
C GLN A 171 -14.61 -6.12 5.83
N GLY A 172 -13.88 -6.46 6.90
CA GLY A 172 -13.70 -7.85 7.35
C GLY A 172 -13.02 -8.75 6.31
N TYR A 173 -12.02 -8.23 5.60
CA TYR A 173 -11.30 -9.01 4.59
C TYR A 173 -10.27 -9.95 5.23
N ASP A 174 -10.19 -11.19 4.77
CA ASP A 174 -9.33 -12.23 5.37
C ASP A 174 -7.83 -11.87 5.34
N TRP A 175 -7.41 -11.07 4.36
CA TRP A 175 -6.01 -10.66 4.15
C TRP A 175 -5.61 -9.37 4.89
N LEU A 176 -6.54 -8.75 5.61
CA LEU A 176 -6.39 -7.41 6.16
C LEU A 176 -5.51 -7.34 7.40
N ALA A 177 -5.56 -8.37 8.24
CA ALA A 177 -4.85 -8.43 9.53
C ALA A 177 -3.38 -7.98 9.50
N PRO A 178 -2.50 -8.43 8.58
CA PRO A 178 -1.12 -7.96 8.53
C PRO A 178 -0.99 -6.46 8.19
N TRP A 179 -1.95 -5.90 7.44
CA TRP A 179 -1.97 -4.48 7.12
C TRP A 179 -2.47 -3.65 8.30
N GLU A 180 -3.54 -4.08 8.97
CA GLU A 180 -4.02 -3.45 10.21
C GLU A 180 -2.89 -3.36 11.24
N ALA A 181 -2.28 -4.50 11.59
CA ALA A 181 -1.19 -4.56 12.56
C ALA A 181 -0.02 -3.61 12.20
N ARG A 182 0.33 -3.50 10.91
CA ARG A 182 1.37 -2.57 10.43
C ARG A 182 1.01 -1.13 10.76
N TYR A 183 -0.21 -0.67 10.48
CA TYR A 183 -0.58 0.73 10.71
C TYR A 183 -0.88 1.02 12.18
N GLU A 184 -1.36 0.04 12.94
CA GLU A 184 -1.53 0.14 14.39
C GLU A 184 -0.19 0.33 15.10
N LEU A 185 0.82 -0.48 14.74
CA LEU A 185 2.17 -0.32 15.30
C LEU A 185 2.72 1.08 15.04
N ARG A 186 2.55 1.58 13.81
CA ARG A 186 2.98 2.94 13.43
C ARG A 186 2.25 4.03 14.19
N TYR A 187 0.94 3.85 14.41
CA TYR A 187 0.14 4.76 15.22
C TYR A 187 0.68 4.83 16.66
N VAL A 188 1.01 3.69 17.26
CA VAL A 188 1.64 3.62 18.59
C VAL A 188 3.02 4.28 18.61
N GLU A 189 3.83 4.08 17.57
CA GLU A 189 5.13 4.77 17.43
C GLU A 189 4.96 6.29 17.43
N ILE A 190 3.99 6.82 16.67
CA ILE A 190 3.71 8.26 16.60
C ILE A 190 3.29 8.81 17.96
N LEU A 191 2.37 8.13 18.66
CA LEU A 191 1.93 8.52 20.01
C LEU A 191 3.12 8.54 20.99
N THR A 192 4.00 7.54 20.90
CA THR A 192 5.19 7.43 21.76
C THR A 192 6.18 8.57 21.51
N SER A 193 6.41 8.91 20.23
CA SER A 193 7.27 10.03 19.84
C SER A 193 6.73 11.37 20.36
N LEU A 194 5.42 11.61 20.23
CA LEU A 194 4.79 12.84 20.74
C LEU A 194 4.83 12.91 22.27
N LEU A 195 4.55 11.80 22.96
CA LEU A 195 4.68 11.72 24.41
C LEU A 195 6.10 12.08 24.85
N SER A 196 7.11 11.42 24.27
CA SER A 196 8.52 11.64 24.58
C SER A 196 8.95 13.09 24.32
N HIS A 197 8.47 13.71 23.24
CA HIS A 197 8.74 15.11 22.94
C HIS A 197 8.18 16.04 24.02
N TYR A 198 6.90 15.87 24.38
CA TYR A 198 6.27 16.77 25.34
C TYR A 198 6.80 16.58 26.77
N GLU A 199 7.17 15.36 27.15
CA GLU A 199 7.88 15.11 28.41
C GLU A 199 9.21 15.84 28.50
N ARG A 200 10.04 15.80 27.44
CA ARG A 200 11.31 16.54 27.39
C ARG A 200 11.13 18.05 27.38
N SER A 201 10.05 18.54 26.78
CA SER A 201 9.73 19.97 26.75
C SER A 201 9.13 20.51 28.06
N GLY A 202 8.78 19.63 29.01
CA GLY A 202 8.13 20.00 30.26
C GLY A 202 6.62 20.28 30.16
N ASP A 203 6.00 20.09 28.99
CA ASP A 203 4.55 20.24 28.80
C ASP A 203 3.79 19.00 29.31
N ALA A 204 3.59 18.96 30.63
CA ALA A 204 2.92 17.87 31.32
C ALA A 204 1.47 17.65 30.84
N THR A 205 0.80 18.72 30.39
CA THR A 205 -0.59 18.66 29.94
C THR A 205 -0.68 17.87 28.64
N ARG A 206 0.12 18.23 27.62
CA ARG A 206 0.12 17.50 26.34
C ARG A 206 0.68 16.09 26.50
N ALA A 207 1.73 15.91 27.31
CA ALA A 207 2.23 14.57 27.63
C ALA A 207 1.12 13.67 28.22
N GLY A 208 0.33 14.19 29.17
CA GLY A 208 -0.80 13.47 29.75
C GLY A 208 -1.85 13.02 28.72
N VAL A 209 -2.14 13.86 27.71
CA VAL A 209 -3.07 13.53 26.62
C VAL A 209 -2.57 12.32 25.81
N PHE A 210 -1.31 12.34 25.38
CA PHE A 210 -0.74 11.26 24.59
C PHE A 210 -0.58 9.98 25.40
N ARG A 211 -0.20 10.08 26.68
CA ARG A 211 -0.15 8.93 27.60
C ARG A 211 -1.53 8.26 27.73
N LYS A 212 -2.59 9.04 27.92
CA LYS A 212 -3.96 8.51 27.99
C LYS A 212 -4.37 7.81 26.68
N LYS A 213 -4.08 8.42 25.52
CA LYS A 213 -4.36 7.81 24.21
C LYS A 213 -3.65 6.46 24.04
N LEU A 214 -2.39 6.38 24.47
CA LEU A 214 -1.58 5.15 24.39
C LEU A 214 -2.17 4.05 25.27
N LEU A 215 -2.57 4.36 26.51
CA LEU A 215 -3.22 3.41 27.42
C LEU A 215 -4.57 2.90 26.88
N LEU A 216 -5.39 3.78 26.30
CA LEU A 216 -6.67 3.38 25.70
C LEU A 216 -6.46 2.45 24.50
N PHE A 217 -5.41 2.68 23.71
CA PHE A 217 -5.09 1.84 22.57
C PHE A 217 -4.56 0.46 23.00
N SER A 218 -3.65 0.41 23.98
CA SER A 218 -3.09 -0.85 24.51
C SER A 218 -4.05 -1.65 25.40
N GLY A 219 -5.15 -1.07 25.85
CA GLY A 219 -6.14 -1.72 26.72
C GLY A 219 -7.40 -2.19 25.98
N SER A 220 -7.42 -2.17 24.65
CA SER A 220 -8.58 -2.58 23.83
C SER A 220 -8.52 -4.04 23.32
N ASP A 221 -7.55 -4.82 23.81
CA ASP A 221 -7.40 -6.27 23.52
C ASP A 221 -8.24 -7.16 24.46
#